data_AF-A0A1H0PBF4-F1
#
_entry.id   AF-A0A1H0PBF4-F1
#
_cell.length_a   1.000
_cell.length_b   1.000
_cell.length_c   1.000
_cell.angle_alpha   90.00
_cell.angle_beta   90.00
_cell.angle_gamma   90.00
#
_symmetry.space_group_name_H-M   'P 1'
#
loop_
_entity.id
_entity.type
_entity.pdbx_description
1 polymer ?
#
loop_
_entity_poly.entity_id
_entity_poly.type
_entity_poly.pdbx_seq_one_letter_code
_entity_poly.pdbx_strand_id
1 'polypeptide(L)'
;MNKSIGAAVLISALIVARVASAQGMLLDFAADKVIKKYQTATCDELKAQRKEPPTDKEKEAVQFLRNDSQARIFFINKIAAPVLNKMYECGMIP
;
A
#
# COMPACT_ATOMS: atom_id res chain seq x y z
N MET A 1 -39.49 -17.05 -24.95
CA MET A 1 -38.98 -16.11 -23.94
C MET A 1 -37.71 -16.67 -23.32
N ASN A 2 -36.51 -16.39 -23.89
CA ASN A 2 -35.24 -16.92 -23.34
C ASN A 2 -33.96 -16.20 -23.85
N LYS A 3 -34.02 -14.96 -24.33
CA LYS A 3 -32.83 -14.24 -24.87
C LYS A 3 -32.27 -13.10 -24.00
N SER A 4 -32.89 -12.80 -22.85
CA SER A 4 -32.52 -11.61 -22.06
C SER A 4 -31.62 -11.90 -20.85
N ILE A 5 -31.29 -13.16 -20.55
CA ILE A 5 -30.51 -13.52 -19.35
C ILE A 5 -29.00 -13.38 -19.59
N GLY A 6 -28.52 -13.52 -20.84
CA GLY A 6 -27.09 -13.43 -21.16
C GLY A 6 -26.47 -12.03 -21.11
N ALA A 7 -27.27 -10.97 -21.32
CA ALA A 7 -26.77 -9.59 -21.37
C ALA A 7 -26.56 -8.96 -19.98
N ALA A 8 -27.28 -9.41 -18.95
CA ALA A 8 -27.19 -8.83 -17.60
C ALA A 8 -25.90 -9.22 -16.85
N VAL A 9 -25.32 -10.39 -17.17
CA VAL A 9 -24.10 -10.89 -16.50
C VAL A 9 -22.84 -10.11 -16.93
N LEU A 10 -22.78 -9.65 -18.18
CA LEU A 10 -21.59 -8.98 -18.72
C LEU A 10 -21.42 -7.53 -18.27
N ILE A 11 -22.52 -6.84 -17.90
CA ILE A 11 -22.48 -5.42 -17.49
C ILE A 11 -21.98 -5.28 -16.04
N SER A 12 -22.24 -6.25 -15.17
CA SER A 12 -21.81 -6.20 -13.76
C SER A 12 -20.29 -6.37 -13.58
N ALA A 13 -19.61 -7.07 -14.49
CA ALA A 13 -18.16 -7.30 -14.41
C ALA A 13 -17.32 -6.02 -14.68
N LEU A 14 -17.82 -5.09 -15.48
CA LEU A 14 -17.10 -3.87 -15.85
C LEU A 14 -17.05 -2.82 -14.72
N ILE A 15 -17.98 -2.86 -13.76
CA ILE A 15 -18.06 -1.88 -12.67
C ILE A 15 -17.04 -2.22 -11.57
N VAL A 16 -16.83 -3.50 -11.27
CA VAL A 16 -15.85 -3.97 -10.26
C VAL A 16 -14.41 -3.61 -10.67
N ALA A 17 -14.11 -3.66 -11.97
CA ALA A 17 -12.77 -3.32 -12.48
C ALA A 17 -12.41 -1.83 -12.33
N ARG A 18 -13.39 -0.91 -12.28
CA ARG A 18 -13.14 0.54 -12.20
C ARG A 18 -12.84 1.04 -10.78
N VAL A 19 -13.39 0.39 -9.75
CA VAL A 19 -13.11 0.78 -8.36
C VAL A 19 -11.70 0.32 -7.95
N ALA A 20 -11.30 -0.86 -8.41
CA ALA A 20 -9.97 -1.41 -8.14
C ALA A 20 -8.83 -0.54 -8.70
N SER A 21 -9.02 0.14 -9.84
CA SER A 21 -7.97 0.95 -10.46
C SER A 21 -7.68 2.27 -9.73
N ALA A 22 -8.71 2.94 -9.19
CA ALA A 22 -8.53 4.19 -8.44
C ALA A 22 -7.83 3.95 -7.09
N GLN A 23 -8.21 2.87 -6.39
CA GLN A 23 -7.57 2.48 -5.13
C GLN A 23 -6.11 2.05 -5.35
N GLY A 24 -5.82 1.37 -6.47
CA GLY A 24 -4.45 1.01 -6.86
C GLY A 24 -3.53 2.22 -6.99
N MET A 25 -3.96 3.29 -7.69
CA MET A 25 -3.14 4.50 -7.88
C MET A 25 -2.80 5.19 -6.56
N LEU A 26 -3.74 5.25 -5.60
CA LEU A 26 -3.50 5.85 -4.30
C LEU A 26 -2.52 5.02 -3.45
N LEU A 27 -2.66 3.70 -3.49
CA LEU A 27 -1.73 2.79 -2.82
C LEU A 27 -0.32 2.87 -3.40
N ASP A 28 -0.20 2.94 -4.72
CA ASP A 28 1.08 3.14 -5.41
C ASP A 28 1.74 4.44 -4.96
N PHE A 29 1.01 5.55 -4.98
CA PHE A 29 1.54 6.84 -4.54
C PHE A 29 1.98 6.83 -3.07
N ALA A 30 1.21 6.19 -2.20
CA ALA A 30 1.57 6.03 -0.80
C ALA A 30 2.84 5.18 -0.64
N ALA A 31 2.95 4.09 -1.38
CA ALA A 31 4.12 3.22 -1.36
C ALA A 31 5.37 3.96 -1.86
N ASP A 32 5.28 4.68 -2.98
CA ASP A 32 6.37 5.47 -3.54
C ASP A 32 6.85 6.55 -2.56
N LYS A 33 5.94 7.16 -1.79
CA LYS A 33 6.31 8.12 -0.73
C LYS A 33 7.13 7.46 0.38
N VAL A 34 6.76 6.26 0.82
CA VAL A 34 7.51 5.50 1.82
C VAL A 34 8.87 5.10 1.27
N ILE A 35 8.93 4.59 0.04
CA ILE A 35 10.18 4.21 -0.62
C ILE A 35 11.11 5.41 -0.71
N LYS A 36 10.61 6.54 -1.20
CA LYS A 36 11.38 7.79 -1.30
C LYS A 36 11.94 8.22 0.06
N LYS A 37 11.13 8.18 1.13
CA LYS A 37 11.59 8.50 2.49
C LYS A 37 12.79 7.65 2.89
N TYR A 38 12.73 6.33 2.70
CA TYR A 38 13.84 5.44 3.06
C TYR A 38 15.06 5.64 2.15
N GLN A 39 14.87 5.91 0.86
CA GLN A 39 15.97 6.12 -0.07
C GLN A 39 16.72 7.44 0.17
N THR A 40 16.02 8.51 0.56
CA THR A 40 16.62 9.85 0.68
C THR A 40 17.05 10.21 2.09
N ALA A 41 16.45 9.63 3.13
CA ALA A 41 16.82 9.93 4.51
C ALA A 41 18.12 9.23 4.93
N THR A 42 18.87 9.88 5.83
CA THR A 42 20.02 9.28 6.48
C THR A 42 19.61 8.21 7.47
N CYS A 43 20.54 7.32 7.82
CA CYS A 43 20.25 6.25 8.78
C CYS A 43 19.91 6.78 10.17
N ASP A 44 20.53 7.88 10.62
CA ASP A 44 20.25 8.47 11.92
C ASP A 44 18.87 9.12 11.96
N GLU A 45 18.46 9.82 10.89
CA GLU A 45 17.11 10.36 10.76
C GLU A 45 16.04 9.26 10.76
N LEU A 46 16.29 8.15 10.06
CA LEU A 46 15.36 7.01 10.05
C LEU A 46 15.27 6.34 11.43
N LYS A 47 16.39 6.24 12.17
CA LYS A 47 16.41 5.68 13.53
C LYS A 47 15.70 6.58 14.52
N ALA A 48 15.87 7.89 14.40
CA ALA A 48 15.18 8.87 15.23
C ALA A 48 13.66 8.77 15.00
N GLN A 49 13.22 8.84 13.74
CA GLN A 49 11.80 8.74 13.38
C GLN A 49 11.16 7.42 13.81
N ARG A 50 11.91 6.30 13.79
CA ARG A 50 11.39 5.00 14.26
C ARG A 50 11.03 5.00 15.75
N LYS A 51 11.65 5.87 16.56
CA LYS A 51 11.35 5.99 18.00
C LYS A 51 10.12 6.85 18.27
N GLU A 52 9.70 7.64 17.29
CA GLU A 52 8.51 8.48 17.42
C GLU A 52 7.24 7.62 17.34
N PRO A 53 6.22 7.93 18.14
CA PRO A 53 4.94 7.24 18.03
C PRO A 53 4.29 7.55 16.67
N PRO A 54 3.54 6.60 16.08
CA PRO A 54 2.79 6.87 14.86
C PRO A 54 1.80 8.03 15.05
N THR A 55 1.72 8.89 14.05
CA THR A 55 0.70 9.93 13.94
C THR A 55 -0.70 9.32 13.78
N ASP A 56 -1.75 10.10 14.04
CA ASP A 56 -3.12 9.60 13.88
C ASP A 56 -3.45 9.19 12.45
N LYS A 57 -2.88 9.88 11.45
CA LYS A 57 -2.99 9.50 10.03
C LYS A 57 -2.31 8.17 9.73
N GLU A 58 -1.13 7.91 10.33
CA GLU A 58 -0.46 6.61 10.19
C GLU A 58 -1.25 5.49 10.86
N LYS A 59 -1.85 5.76 12.02
CA LYS A 59 -2.74 4.79 12.68
C LYS A 59 -3.95 4.46 11.79
N GLU A 60 -4.59 5.45 11.19
CA GLU A 60 -5.70 5.25 10.26
C GLU A 60 -5.28 4.44 9.04
N ALA A 61 -4.14 4.77 8.42
CA ALA A 61 -3.60 4.01 7.29
C ALA A 61 -3.32 2.54 7.66
N VAL A 62 -2.78 2.29 8.86
CA VAL A 62 -2.58 0.92 9.37
C VAL A 62 -3.93 0.20 9.57
N GLN A 63 -4.96 0.87 10.09
CA GLN A 63 -6.29 0.26 10.24
C GLN A 63 -6.92 -0.05 8.88
N PHE A 64 -6.80 0.86 7.91
CA PHE A 64 -7.24 0.61 6.54
C PHE A 64 -6.57 -0.64 5.95
N LEU A 65 -5.23 -0.74 6.03
CA LEU A 65 -4.51 -1.92 5.54
C LEU A 65 -4.84 -3.18 6.35
N ARG A 66 -5.21 -3.11 7.63
CA ARG A 66 -5.67 -4.29 8.38
C ARG A 66 -7.02 -4.80 7.84
N ASN A 67 -7.92 -3.88 7.53
CA ASN A 67 -9.29 -4.20 7.07
C ASN A 67 -9.32 -4.65 5.61
N ASP A 68 -8.40 -4.18 4.75
CA ASP A 68 -8.28 -4.58 3.35
C ASP A 68 -7.00 -5.40 3.11
N SER A 69 -7.16 -6.73 3.03
CA SER A 69 -6.04 -7.66 2.84
C SER A 69 -5.39 -7.55 1.47
N GLN A 70 -6.15 -7.24 0.42
CA GLN A 70 -5.61 -7.10 -0.93
C GLN A 70 -4.77 -5.83 -1.04
N ALA A 71 -5.27 -4.72 -0.51
CA ALA A 71 -4.53 -3.46 -0.42
C ALA A 71 -3.23 -3.63 0.38
N ARG A 72 -3.28 -4.36 1.50
CA ARG A 72 -2.10 -4.66 2.33
C ARG A 72 -1.04 -5.46 1.59
N ILE A 73 -1.43 -6.53 0.92
CA ILE A 73 -0.49 -7.36 0.15
C ILE A 73 0.16 -6.51 -0.95
N PHE A 74 -0.63 -5.75 -1.69
CA PHE A 74 -0.13 -4.86 -2.74
C PHE A 74 0.90 -3.86 -2.19
N PHE A 75 0.53 -3.13 -1.14
CA PHE A 75 1.38 -2.11 -0.53
C PHE A 75 2.68 -2.72 0.03
N ILE A 76 2.59 -3.80 0.80
CA ILE A 76 3.76 -4.45 1.41
C ILE A 76 4.71 -4.97 0.33
N ASN A 77 4.20 -5.66 -0.70
CA ASN A 77 5.05 -6.18 -1.78
C ASN A 77 5.83 -5.07 -2.49
N LYS A 78 5.22 -3.89 -2.65
CA LYS A 78 5.87 -2.72 -3.26
C LYS A 78 7.00 -2.17 -2.39
N ILE A 79 6.79 -2.02 -1.08
CA ILE A 79 7.75 -1.35 -0.20
C ILE A 79 8.79 -2.29 0.42
N ALA A 80 8.50 -3.59 0.53
CA ALA A 80 9.26 -4.50 1.39
C ALA A 80 10.74 -4.54 1.03
N ALA A 81 11.08 -4.84 -0.23
CA ALA A 81 12.48 -4.93 -0.65
C ALA A 81 13.27 -3.61 -0.46
N PRO A 82 12.85 -2.45 -1.01
CA PRO A 82 13.63 -1.22 -0.87
C PRO A 82 13.73 -0.73 0.58
N VAL A 83 12.66 -0.88 1.38
CA VAL A 83 12.65 -0.45 2.77
C VAL A 83 13.47 -1.37 3.66
N LEU A 84 13.32 -2.70 3.52
CA LEU A 84 14.07 -3.66 4.33
C LEU A 84 15.56 -3.61 4.01
N ASN A 85 15.96 -3.47 2.73
CA ASN A 85 17.36 -3.29 2.37
C ASN A 85 17.95 -2.05 3.04
N LYS A 86 17.24 -0.91 2.99
CA LYS A 86 17.70 0.30 3.69
C LYS A 86 17.77 0.11 5.21
N MET A 87 16.78 -0.58 5.79
CA MET A 87 16.78 -0.87 7.22
C MET A 87 17.96 -1.76 7.63
N TYR A 88 18.33 -2.73 6.79
CA TYR A 88 19.49 -3.59 6.99
C TYR A 88 20.80 -2.78 6.90
N GLU A 89 20.98 -1.98 5.84
CA GLU A 89 22.13 -1.08 5.69
C GLU A 89 22.30 -0.13 6.89
N CYS A 90 21.17 0.33 7.46
CA CYS A 90 21.17 1.19 8.64
C CYS A 90 21.30 0.44 9.97
N GLY A 91 21.37 -0.90 9.99
CA GLY A 91 21.44 -1.72 11.20
C GLY A 91 20.18 -1.65 12.08
N MET A 92 19.01 -1.46 11.49
CA MET A 92 17.71 -1.49 12.19
C MET A 92 17.09 -2.88 12.23
N ILE A 93 17.55 -3.78 11.38
CA ILE A 93 17.20 -5.20 11.35
C ILE A 93 18.49 -6.01 11.15
N PRO A 94 18.57 -7.23 11.71
CA PRO A 94 19.72 -8.10 11.59
C PRO A 94 19.88 -8.67 10.17
#